data_AF-A0A352PVX0-F1
#
_entry.id   AF-A0A352PVX0-F1
#
_cell.length_a   1.000
_cell.length_b   1.000
_cell.length_c   1.000
_cell.angle_alpha   90.00
_cell.angle_beta   90.00
_cell.angle_gamma   90.00
#
_symmetry.space_group_name_H-M   'P 1'
#
loop_
_entity.id
_entity.type
_entity.pdbx_description
1 polymer ?
#
loop_
_entity_poly.entity_id
_entity_poly.type
_entity_poly.pdbx_seq_one_letter_code
_entity_poly.pdbx_strand_id
1 'polypeptide(L)' 'SAMDGYAVRHEDVIGASIECPARLRVIGESLAGRPYADRVGHGHAVRIMTGGIIP' A
#
# COMPACT_ATOMS: atom_id res chain seq x y z
N SER A 1 8.31 -3.11 -6.50
CA SER A 1 7.74 -1.82 -6.90
C SER A 1 8.75 -1.11 -7.78
N ALA A 2 8.27 -0.41 -8.81
CA ALA A 2 9.11 0.46 -9.64
C ALA A 2 9.28 1.87 -9.05
N MET A 3 8.53 2.20 -7.99
CA MET A 3 8.53 3.51 -7.35
C MET A 3 8.42 3.37 -5.82
N ASP A 4 8.78 4.44 -5.12
CA ASP A 4 8.47 4.60 -3.70
C ASP A 4 7.01 5.04 -3.54
N GLY A 5 6.28 4.44 -2.61
CA GLY A 5 4.87 4.74 -2.41
C GLY A 5 4.17 3.82 -1.39
N TYR A 6 2.92 3.50 -1.68
CA TYR A 6 2.09 2.63 -0.84
C TYR A 6 1.43 1.53 -1.68
N ALA A 7 1.58 0.29 -1.26
CA ALA A 7 0.80 -0.84 -1.77
C ALA A 7 -0.58 -0.81 -1.09
N VAL A 8 -1.63 -0.81 -1.91
CA VAL A 8 -3.03 -0.70 -1.50
C VAL A 8 -3.88 -1.68 -2.32
N ARG A 9 -5.08 -1.97 -1.84
CA ARG A 9 -6.09 -2.67 -2.63
C ARG A 9 -6.84 -1.66 -3.50
N HIS A 10 -7.04 -1.99 -4.77
CA HIS A 10 -7.79 -1.13 -5.70
C HIS A 10 -9.21 -0.82 -5.22
N GLU A 11 -9.89 -1.83 -4.65
CA GLU A 11 -11.25 -1.72 -4.10
C GLU A 11 -11.37 -0.63 -3.03
N ASP A 12 -10.31 -0.39 -2.26
CA ASP A 12 -10.32 0.60 -1.17
C ASP A 12 -10.10 2.05 -1.69
N VAL A 13 -9.79 2.23 -2.98
CA VAL A 13 -9.49 3.55 -3.58
C VAL A 13 -10.29 3.89 -4.85
N ILE A 14 -11.09 2.96 -5.40
CA ILE A 14 -11.79 3.13 -6.69
C ILE A 14 -12.73 4.36 -6.74
N GLY A 15 -13.28 4.77 -5.59
CA GLY A 15 -14.15 5.95 -5.47
C GLY A 15 -13.49 7.19 -4.86
N ALA A 16 -12.18 7.17 -4.63
CA ALA A 16 -11.48 8.27 -4.00
C ALA A 16 -11.44 9.51 -4.92
N SER A 17 -11.79 10.67 -4.38
CA SER A 17 -11.69 11.97 -5.07
C SER A 17 -11.04 13.01 -4.15
N ILE A 18 -10.88 14.24 -4.65
CA ILE A 18 -10.39 15.36 -3.84
C ILE A 18 -11.37 15.69 -2.71
N GLU A 19 -12.67 15.62 -2.99
CA GLU A 19 -13.76 15.90 -2.05
C GLU A 19 -14.02 14.74 -1.10
N CYS A 20 -13.77 13.49 -1.55
CA CYS A 20 -13.96 12.27 -0.77
C CYS A 20 -12.67 11.41 -0.80
N PRO A 21 -11.62 11.78 -0.05
CA PRO A 21 -10.37 11.05 -0.06
C PRO A 21 -10.50 9.72 0.69
N ALA A 22 -9.93 8.65 0.11
CA ALA A 22 -9.75 7.39 0.83
C ALA A 22 -8.72 7.55 1.95
N ARG A 23 -9.04 7.02 3.13
CA ARG A 23 -8.12 6.98 4.28
C ARG A 23 -7.79 5.53 4.59
N LEU A 24 -6.51 5.20 4.47
CA LEU A 24 -5.99 3.85 4.72
C LEU A 24 -5.01 3.90 5.89
N ARG A 25 -5.03 2.85 6.72
CA ARG A 25 -4.05 2.69 7.80
C ARG A 25 -2.80 2.04 7.25
N VAL A 26 -1.66 2.70 7.44
CA VAL A 26 -0.36 2.09 7.15
C VAL A 26 -0.05 1.05 8.22
N ILE A 27 0.13 -0.21 7.82
CA ILE A 27 0.32 -1.35 8.74
C ILE A 27 1.73 -1.95 8.72
N GLY A 28 2.60 -1.45 7.84
CA GLY A 28 3.96 -1.95 7.73
C GLY A 28 4.70 -1.37 6.53
N GLU A 29 5.87 -1.95 6.26
CA GLU A 29 6.77 -1.56 5.18
C GLU A 29 7.28 -2.79 4.41
N SER A 30 7.39 -2.66 3.08
CA SER A 30 8.01 -3.64 2.19
C SER A 30 9.20 -3.00 1.47
N LEU A 31 10.40 -3.45 1.83
CA LEU A 31 11.68 -2.94 1.32
C LEU A 31 12.33 -3.97 0.40
N ALA A 32 13.27 -3.53 -0.43
CA ALA A 32 14.09 -4.46 -1.21
C ALA A 32 14.82 -5.45 -0.26
N GLY A 33 14.64 -6.75 -0.51
CA GLY A 33 15.21 -7.81 0.33
C GLY A 33 14.54 -8.02 1.70
N ARG A 34 13.57 -7.18 2.07
CA ARG A 34 12.79 -7.32 3.31
C ARG A 34 11.30 -7.10 3.00
N PRO A 35 10.62 -8.11 2.42
CA PRO A 35 9.21 -7.99 2.08
C PRO A 35 8.36 -7.90 3.35
N TYR A 36 7.23 -7.20 3.25
CA TYR A 36 6.17 -7.31 4.25
C TYR A 36 5.61 -8.73 4.21
N ALA A 37 5.50 -9.37 5.37
CA ALA A 37 5.21 -10.81 5.46
C ALA A 37 3.70 -11.13 5.40
N ASP A 38 2.85 -10.16 5.74
CA ASP A 38 1.40 -10.29 5.71
C ASP A 38 0.80 -9.68 4.43
N ARG A 39 -0.53 -9.74 4.31
CA ARG A 39 -1.27 -9.19 3.17
C ARG A 39 -1.86 -7.83 3.48
N VAL A 40 -2.01 -7.00 2.44
CA VAL A 40 -2.80 -5.77 2.55
C VAL A 40 -4.28 -6.13 2.70
N GLY A 41 -4.85 -5.88 3.89
CA GLY A 41 -6.27 -6.06 4.19
C GLY A 41 -7.14 -4.88 3.75
N HIS A 42 -8.46 -4.97 3.98
CA HIS A 42 -9.38 -3.85 3.76
C HIS A 42 -8.99 -2.64 4.60
N GLY A 43 -8.94 -1.46 3.97
CA GLY A 43 -8.62 -0.20 4.65
C GLY A 43 -7.14 -0.09 5.07
N HIS A 44 -6.29 -0.99 4.58
CA HIS A 44 -4.86 -1.01 4.91
C HIS A 44 -3.99 -0.56 3.74
N ALA A 45 -2.80 -0.11 4.08
CA ALA A 45 -1.72 0.19 3.16
C ALA A 45 -0.40 -0.31 3.73
N VAL A 46 0.53 -0.69 2.85
CA VAL A 46 1.92 -0.99 3.21
C VAL A 46 2.81 -0.01 2.49
N ARG A 47 3.69 0.69 3.22
CA ARG A 47 4.69 1.55 2.57
C ARG A 47 5.63 0.66 1.77
N ILE A 48 5.82 0.94 0.48
CA ILE A 48 6.68 0.14 -0.39
C ILE A 48 7.75 1.03 -1.00
N MET A 49 9.00 0.59 -0.94
CA MET A 49 10.11 1.27 -1.59
C MET A 49 10.44 0.60 -2.92
N THR A 50 11.16 1.31 -3.78
CA THR A 50 11.66 0.81 -5.06
C THR A 50 12.42 -0.49 -4.84
N GLY A 51 12.13 -1.51 -5.65
CA GLY A 51 12.66 -2.87 -5.49
C GLY A 51 11.95 -3.76 -4.45
N GLY A 52 11.02 -3.23 -3.64
CA GLY A 52 10.24 -4.03 -2.69
C GLY A 52 9.22 -4.95 -3.38
N ILE A 53 8.93 -6.12 -2.80
CA ILE A 53 7.89 -7.03 -3.32
C ILE A 53 6.51 -6.47 -2.94
N ILE A 54 5.55 -6.49 -3.89
CA ILE A 54 4.18 -6.05 -3.64
C ILE A 54 3.50 -7.11 -2.75
N PRO A 55 3.04 -6.74 -1.54
CA PRO A 55 2.33 -7.64 -0.63
C PRO A 55 0.84 -7.80 -0.95
#